data_AF-A0A6P3ZLZ6-F1
#
_entry.id   AF-A0A6P3ZLZ6-F1
#
_cell.length_a   1.000
_cell.length_b   1.000
_cell.length_c   1.000
_cell.angle_alpha   90.00
_cell.angle_beta   90.00
_cell.angle_gamma   90.00
#
_symmetry.space_group_name_H-M   'P 1'
#
loop_
_entity.id
_entity.type
_entity.pdbx_description
1 polymer ?
#
loop_
_entity_poly.entity_id
_entity_poly.type
_entity_poly.pdbx_seq_one_letter_code
_entity_poly.pdbx_strand_id
1 'polypeptide(L)'
;MHNLLKGGKLYRYDYDVDLDFFIAKSRGGTVRIAYLDPPRLVLHRAYFLLKNDGFGAYNLFNNNCEDFAIYCKTGLLSPRIIALSRSGQIASVFAAICAIISFPYSLVLTSISNFVGGLALCYVLYSICRLLSDIGYRKDARRVGV
;
A
#
# COMPACT_ATOMS: atom_id res chain seq x y z
N MET A 1 25.41 -21.27 2.07
CA MET A 1 24.15 -20.49 1.99
C MET A 1 24.52 -19.02 2.05
N HIS A 2 24.56 -18.30 0.92
CA HIS A 2 24.88 -16.88 0.93
C HIS A 2 23.80 -16.15 1.74
N ASN A 3 24.22 -15.38 2.75
CA ASN A 3 23.30 -14.58 3.55
C ASN A 3 22.67 -13.51 2.63
N LEU A 4 21.41 -13.73 2.23
CA LEU A 4 20.66 -12.87 1.30
C LEU A 4 20.69 -11.40 1.70
N LEU A 5 20.81 -11.13 2.99
CA LEU A 5 20.77 -9.80 3.56
C LEU A 5 22.15 -9.18 3.74
N LYS A 6 23.24 -9.94 3.54
CA LYS A 6 24.64 -9.49 3.77
C LYS A 6 24.82 -8.76 5.12
N GLY A 7 24.16 -9.22 6.18
CA GLY A 7 24.17 -8.59 7.52
C GLY A 7 23.14 -7.47 7.74
N GLY A 8 22.31 -7.16 6.75
CA GLY A 8 21.20 -6.22 6.86
C GLY A 8 20.04 -6.72 7.72
N LYS A 9 19.25 -5.79 8.25
CA LYS A 9 18.04 -6.09 9.03
C LYS A 9 16.81 -6.15 8.13
N LEU A 10 15.93 -7.12 8.39
CA LEU A 10 14.62 -7.17 7.75
C LEU A 10 13.69 -6.14 8.37
N TYR A 11 12.99 -5.39 7.52
CA TYR A 11 11.82 -4.63 7.93
C TYR A 11 10.58 -5.47 7.67
N ARG A 12 9.79 -5.73 8.71
CA ARG A 12 8.52 -6.45 8.58
C ARG A 12 7.40 -5.45 8.32
N TYR A 13 6.63 -5.71 7.27
CA TYR A 13 5.46 -4.92 6.94
C TYR A 13 4.32 -5.21 7.93
N ASP A 14 3.69 -4.16 8.45
CA ASP A 14 2.61 -4.26 9.44
C ASP A 14 1.25 -4.34 8.74
N TYR A 15 0.39 -5.26 9.18
CA TYR A 15 -0.96 -5.48 8.66
C TYR A 15 -1.94 -5.40 9.83
N ASP A 16 -3.23 -5.21 9.52
CA ASP A 16 -4.29 -5.14 10.53
C ASP A 16 -4.02 -4.08 11.60
N VAL A 17 -3.49 -2.92 11.16
CA VAL A 17 -3.22 -1.81 12.07
C VAL A 17 -4.42 -0.87 12.17
N ASP A 18 -4.49 -0.15 13.28
CA ASP A 18 -5.43 0.95 13.47
C ASP A 18 -5.13 2.14 12.54
N LEU A 19 -6.17 2.94 12.29
CA LEU A 19 -6.11 4.07 11.36
C LEU A 19 -5.11 5.14 11.80
N ASP A 20 -5.04 5.44 13.10
CA ASP A 20 -4.09 6.40 13.67
C ASP A 20 -2.64 5.94 13.48
N PHE A 21 -2.34 4.67 13.74
CA PHE A 21 -1.01 4.10 13.48
C PHE A 21 -0.66 4.14 11.99
N PHE A 22 -1.61 3.81 11.12
CA PHE A 22 -1.44 3.92 9.68
C PHE A 22 -1.06 5.34 9.29
N ILE A 23 -1.84 6.35 9.70
CA ILE A 23 -1.61 7.76 9.37
C ILE A 23 -0.25 8.22 9.91
N ALA A 24 0.06 7.97 11.19
CA ALA A 24 1.31 8.37 11.83
C ALA A 24 2.55 7.80 11.12
N LYS A 25 2.44 6.59 10.53
CA LYS A 25 3.53 5.99 9.74
C LYS A 25 3.63 6.67 8.37
N SER A 26 4.51 7.67 8.26
CA SER A 26 4.67 8.47 7.04
C SER A 26 5.15 7.67 5.82
N ARG A 27 5.97 6.64 6.02
CA ARG A 27 6.54 5.84 4.93
C ARG A 27 5.49 4.92 4.30
N GLY A 28 5.08 5.24 3.08
CA GLY A 28 4.25 4.37 2.26
C GLY A 28 4.87 3.00 2.01
N GLY A 29 4.03 1.99 1.76
CA GLY A 29 4.50 0.63 1.49
C GLY A 29 5.21 -0.04 2.67
N THR A 30 4.80 0.27 3.91
CA THR A 30 5.31 -0.41 5.12
C THR A 30 4.24 -0.84 6.11
N VAL A 31 3.01 -0.35 5.94
CA VAL A 31 1.89 -0.55 6.86
C VAL A 31 0.57 -0.62 6.09
N ARG A 32 -0.39 -1.39 6.59
CA ARG A 32 -1.70 -1.63 5.98
C ARG A 32 -2.80 -1.89 7.00
N ILE A 33 -3.98 -1.37 6.72
CA ILE A 33 -5.19 -1.52 7.56
C ILE A 33 -5.92 -2.83 7.26
N ALA A 34 -5.78 -3.39 6.05
CA ALA A 34 -6.42 -4.64 5.70
C ALA A 34 -6.12 -5.77 6.71
N TYR A 35 -7.18 -6.47 7.10
CA TYR A 35 -7.13 -7.61 8.00
C TYR A 35 -6.10 -8.66 7.58
N LEU A 36 -5.34 -9.15 8.55
CA LEU A 36 -4.33 -10.18 8.37
C LEU A 36 -4.96 -11.55 8.63
N ASP A 37 -4.98 -12.38 7.60
CA ASP A 37 -5.45 -13.76 7.75
C ASP A 37 -4.50 -14.61 8.61
N PRO A 38 -5.03 -15.64 9.29
CA PRO A 38 -4.21 -16.51 10.13
C PRO A 38 -3.06 -17.16 9.33
N PRO A 39 -1.89 -17.39 9.96
CA PRO A 39 -0.70 -17.92 9.27
C PRO A 39 -0.96 -19.19 8.45
N ARG A 40 -1.83 -20.08 8.93
CA ARG A 40 -2.23 -21.30 8.22
C ARG A 40 -2.85 -21.00 6.85
N LEU A 41 -3.73 -20.00 6.79
CA LEU A 41 -4.37 -19.59 5.54
C LEU A 41 -3.36 -18.90 4.61
N VAL A 42 -2.48 -18.06 5.16
CA VAL A 42 -1.41 -17.39 4.40
C VAL A 42 -0.50 -18.40 3.71
N LEU A 43 -0.05 -19.42 4.47
CA LEU A 43 0.79 -20.50 3.94
C LEU A 43 0.02 -21.34 2.91
N HIS A 44 -1.25 -21.67 3.18
CA HIS A 44 -2.09 -22.41 2.24
C HIS A 44 -2.16 -21.71 0.88
N ARG A 45 -2.46 -20.41 0.86
CA ARG A 45 -2.49 -19.63 -0.40
C ARG A 45 -1.15 -19.63 -1.10
N ALA A 46 -0.07 -19.36 -0.37
CA ALA A 46 1.28 -19.31 -0.96
C ALA A 46 1.67 -20.65 -1.61
N TYR A 47 1.46 -21.76 -0.92
CA TYR A 47 1.79 -23.09 -1.45
C TYR A 47 0.88 -23.49 -2.61
N PHE A 48 -0.41 -23.18 -2.54
CA PHE A 48 -1.32 -23.48 -3.63
C PHE A 48 -0.94 -22.73 -4.90
N LEU A 49 -0.65 -21.44 -4.82
CA LEU A 49 -0.25 -20.63 -5.98
C LEU A 49 1.07 -21.12 -6.56
N LEU A 50 2.02 -21.50 -5.71
CA LEU A 50 3.30 -22.06 -6.14
C LEU A 50 3.13 -23.39 -6.90
N LYS A 51 2.25 -24.27 -6.40
CA LYS A 51 2.01 -25.59 -7.03
C LYS A 51 1.28 -25.50 -8.37
N ASN A 52 0.42 -24.50 -8.53
CA ASN A 52 -0.47 -24.38 -9.69
C ASN A 52 -0.06 -23.26 -10.66
N ASP A 53 1.13 -22.67 -10.48
CA ASP A 53 1.58 -21.47 -11.22
C ASP A 53 0.50 -20.36 -11.28
N GLY A 54 -0.23 -20.22 -10.17
CA GLY A 54 -1.58 -19.63 -10.19
C GLY A 54 -1.63 -18.11 -10.03
N PHE A 55 -0.49 -17.44 -9.79
CA PHE A 55 -0.47 -15.99 -9.56
C PHE A 55 -0.25 -15.18 -10.86
N GLY A 56 0.06 -15.86 -11.97
CA GLY A 56 0.27 -15.23 -13.28
C GLY A 56 1.64 -14.58 -13.46
N ALA A 57 1.85 -13.99 -14.64
CA ALA A 57 3.15 -13.44 -15.04
C ALA A 57 3.57 -12.25 -14.17
N TYR A 58 4.84 -12.26 -13.73
CA TYR A 58 5.43 -11.20 -12.94
C TYR A 58 5.52 -9.88 -13.72
N ASN A 59 5.14 -8.77 -13.10
CA ASN A 59 5.39 -7.43 -13.59
C ASN A 59 5.86 -6.55 -12.42
N LEU A 60 6.78 -5.61 -12.66
CA LEU A 60 7.38 -4.81 -11.59
C LEU A 60 6.38 -3.83 -10.94
N PHE A 61 5.48 -3.27 -11.76
CA PHE A 61 4.53 -2.22 -11.35
C PHE A 61 3.19 -2.78 -10.86
N ASN A 62 2.86 -4.01 -11.28
CA ASN A 62 1.69 -4.76 -10.86
C ASN A 62 2.02 -6.25 -10.90
N ASN A 63 1.36 -7.06 -10.08
CA ASN A 63 1.63 -8.49 -9.99
C ASN A 63 3.09 -8.80 -9.60
N ASN A 64 3.66 -7.99 -8.70
CA ASN A 64 5.01 -8.17 -8.18
C ASN A 64 5.01 -8.94 -6.84
N CYS A 65 6.17 -8.99 -6.19
CA CYS A 65 6.34 -9.62 -4.88
C CYS A 65 5.44 -9.01 -3.79
N GLU A 66 5.21 -7.70 -3.83
CA GLU A 66 4.33 -7.00 -2.88
C GLU A 66 2.89 -7.48 -3.07
N ASP A 67 2.39 -7.49 -4.31
CA ASP A 67 1.04 -7.96 -4.63
C ASP A 67 0.81 -9.42 -4.22
N PHE A 68 1.80 -10.29 -4.46
CA PHE A 68 1.77 -11.68 -4.03
C PHE A 68 1.69 -11.81 -2.51
N ALA A 69 2.57 -11.12 -1.79
CA ALA A 69 2.59 -11.15 -0.33
C ALA A 69 1.28 -10.63 0.27
N ILE A 70 0.74 -9.57 -0.32
CA ILE A 70 -0.56 -9.00 0.03
C ILE A 70 -1.67 -10.03 -0.14
N TYR A 71 -1.78 -10.64 -1.32
CA TYR A 71 -2.83 -11.61 -1.59
C TYR A 71 -2.73 -12.82 -0.66
N CYS A 72 -1.52 -13.33 -0.43
CA CYS A 72 -1.35 -14.43 0.52
C CYS A 72 -1.84 -14.04 1.92
N LYS A 73 -1.49 -12.83 2.38
CA LYS A 73 -1.80 -12.35 3.73
C LYS A 73 -3.24 -11.93 3.96
N THR A 74 -3.95 -11.42 2.95
CA THR A 74 -5.29 -10.85 3.14
C THR A 74 -6.37 -11.56 2.32
N GLY A 75 -5.98 -12.32 1.30
CA GLY A 75 -6.89 -12.93 0.34
C GLY A 75 -7.56 -11.92 -0.59
N LEU A 76 -7.14 -10.66 -0.57
CA LEU A 76 -7.74 -9.59 -1.36
C LEU A 76 -6.99 -9.39 -2.67
N LEU A 77 -7.76 -9.32 -3.76
CA LEU A 77 -7.30 -8.87 -5.08
C LEU A 77 -8.09 -7.63 -5.48
N SER A 78 -7.42 -6.60 -6.00
CA SER A 78 -8.12 -5.45 -6.60
C SER A 78 -8.09 -5.55 -8.11
N PRO A 79 -9.21 -5.26 -8.80
CA PRO A 79 -9.28 -5.29 -10.25
C PRO A 79 -8.36 -4.26 -10.91
N ARG A 80 -7.97 -4.58 -12.15
CA ARG A 80 -6.95 -3.96 -13.00
C ARG A 80 -7.23 -2.52 -13.46
N ILE A 81 -8.21 -1.84 -12.86
CA ILE A 81 -9.04 -0.87 -13.60
C ILE A 81 -8.36 0.48 -13.87
N ILE A 82 -7.25 0.80 -13.22
CA ILE A 82 -6.49 2.01 -13.60
C ILE A 82 -5.01 1.63 -13.64
N ALA A 83 -4.33 2.00 -14.72
CA ALA A 83 -2.89 1.86 -14.93
C ALA A 83 -2.02 2.57 -13.86
N LEU A 84 -2.64 3.06 -12.80
CA LEU A 84 -2.00 3.66 -11.64
C LEU A 84 -1.71 2.57 -10.60
N SER A 85 -0.54 1.96 -10.77
CA SER A 85 0.20 1.01 -9.93
C SER A 85 -0.35 0.62 -8.55
N ARG A 86 -0.24 -0.68 -8.25
CA ARG A 86 -0.80 -1.37 -7.07
C ARG A 86 0.09 -1.38 -5.83
N SER A 87 1.37 -1.02 -5.98
CA SER A 87 2.35 -0.97 -4.90
C SER A 87 2.08 0.18 -3.93
N GLY A 88 2.16 -0.10 -2.62
CA GLY A 88 2.03 0.93 -1.58
C GLY A 88 3.10 2.03 -1.70
N GLN A 89 4.23 1.75 -2.35
CA GLN A 89 5.27 2.73 -2.64
C GLN A 89 4.83 3.67 -3.78
N ILE A 90 4.30 3.14 -4.88
CA ILE A 90 3.89 3.98 -6.02
C ILE A 90 2.65 4.79 -5.69
N ALA A 91 1.70 4.21 -4.95
CA ALA A 91 0.57 4.95 -4.41
C ALA A 91 1.02 6.12 -3.52
N SER A 92 2.07 5.92 -2.72
CA SER A 92 2.63 7.00 -1.90
C SER A 92 3.32 8.09 -2.72
N VAL A 93 4.05 7.73 -3.79
CA VAL A 93 4.66 8.70 -4.70
C VAL A 93 3.59 9.51 -5.42
N PHE A 94 2.56 8.85 -5.95
CA PHE A 94 1.45 9.53 -6.61
C PHE A 94 0.70 10.46 -5.65
N ALA A 95 0.38 9.98 -4.44
CA ALA A 95 -0.24 10.79 -3.40
C ALA A 95 0.62 12.03 -3.05
N ALA A 96 1.94 11.87 -2.97
CA ALA A 96 2.85 12.99 -2.73
C ALA A 96 2.84 14.01 -3.89
N ILE A 97 2.87 13.54 -5.14
CA ILE A 97 2.79 14.40 -6.33
C ILE A 97 1.46 15.17 -6.37
N CYS A 98 0.33 14.50 -6.14
CA CYS A 98 -0.97 15.15 -6.07
C CYS A 98 -1.02 16.21 -4.96
N ALA A 99 -0.52 15.90 -3.76
CA ALA A 99 -0.46 16.84 -2.66
C ALA A 99 0.38 18.09 -3.01
N ILE A 100 1.53 17.91 -3.66
CA ILE A 100 2.41 19.01 -4.10
C ILE A 100 1.74 19.86 -5.19
N ILE A 101 1.05 19.25 -6.16
CA ILE A 101 0.34 20.00 -7.22
C ILE A 101 -0.86 20.78 -6.66
N SER A 102 -1.56 20.22 -5.67
CA SER A 102 -2.70 20.89 -5.03
C SER A 102 -2.29 21.99 -4.04
N PHE A 103 -1.04 22.02 -3.60
CA PHE A 103 -0.48 23.02 -2.68
C PHE A 103 -0.66 24.47 -3.14
N PRO A 104 -0.25 24.89 -4.36
CA PRO A 104 -0.43 26.28 -4.80
C PRO A 104 -1.91 26.68 -4.90
N TYR A 105 -2.80 25.78 -5.32
CA TYR A 105 -4.23 26.08 -5.44
C TYR A 105 -4.90 26.23 -4.07
N SER A 106 -4.55 25.39 -3.10
CA SER A 106 -5.05 25.52 -1.73
C SER A 106 -4.48 26.73 -1.00
N LEU A 107 -3.22 27.10 -1.25
CA LEU A 107 -2.60 28.29 -0.65
C LEU A 107 -3.35 29.58 -1.05
N VAL A 108 -3.85 29.63 -2.29
CA VAL A 108 -4.66 30.74 -2.82
C VAL A 108 -6.10 30.70 -2.27
N LEU A 109 -6.71 29.53 -2.12
CA LEU A 109 -8.13 29.40 -1.75
C LEU A 109 -8.42 29.44 -0.24
N THR A 110 -7.48 29.02 0.60
CA THR A 110 -7.70 28.81 2.05
C THR A 110 -7.15 29.92 2.95
N SER A 111 -6.53 30.97 2.39
CA SER A 111 -5.93 32.06 3.17
C SER A 111 -4.92 31.58 4.22
N ILE A 112 -4.27 30.42 3.99
CA ILE A 112 -3.22 29.89 4.86
C ILE A 112 -1.95 30.70 4.56
N SER A 113 -1.63 31.64 5.45
CA SER A 113 -0.55 32.61 5.24
C SER A 113 0.87 32.06 5.42
N ASN A 114 1.04 30.86 6.01
CA ASN A 114 2.33 30.38 6.48
C ASN A 114 2.70 28.97 5.96
N PHE A 115 3.97 28.79 5.63
CA PHE A 115 4.58 27.55 5.10
C PHE A 115 4.22 26.28 5.90
N VAL A 116 4.15 26.38 7.23
CA VAL A 116 3.79 25.26 8.12
C VAL A 116 2.38 24.74 7.84
N GLY A 117 1.41 25.62 7.62
CA GLY A 117 0.04 25.23 7.31
C GLY A 117 -0.07 24.53 5.97
N GLY A 118 0.70 24.97 4.98
CA GLY A 118 0.78 24.32 3.69
C GLY A 118 1.38 22.90 3.77
N LEU A 119 2.46 22.71 4.54
CA LEU A 119 3.05 21.37 4.74
C LEU A 119 2.08 20.41 5.45
N ALA A 120 1.35 20.91 6.45
CA ALA A 120 0.32 20.13 7.15
C ALA A 120 -0.77 19.68 6.17
N LEU A 121 -1.25 20.58 5.30
CA LEU A 121 -2.25 20.23 4.28
C LEU A 121 -1.72 19.16 3.30
N CYS A 122 -0.49 19.31 2.80
CA CYS A 122 0.14 18.30 1.95
C CYS A 122 0.19 16.93 2.63
N TYR A 123 0.56 16.88 3.91
CA TYR A 123 0.61 15.64 4.67
C TYR A 123 -0.78 15.02 4.87
N VAL A 124 -1.80 15.85 5.13
CA VAL A 124 -3.20 15.39 5.23
C VAL A 124 -3.68 14.81 3.89
N LEU A 125 -3.48 15.54 2.78
CA LEU A 125 -3.86 15.08 1.45
C LEU A 125 -3.14 13.79 1.07
N TYR A 126 -1.82 13.73 1.30
CA TYR A 126 -1.02 12.52 1.12
C TYR A 126 -1.59 11.35 1.93
N SER A 127 -1.91 11.59 3.21
CA SER A 127 -2.41 10.55 4.12
C SER A 127 -3.79 10.03 3.70
N ILE A 128 -4.68 10.92 3.24
CA ILE A 128 -6.00 10.56 2.68
C ILE A 128 -5.81 9.76 1.39
N CYS A 129 -5.02 10.24 0.43
CA CYS A 129 -4.79 9.53 -0.83
C CYS A 129 -4.18 8.14 -0.60
N ARG A 130 -3.24 8.02 0.35
CA ARG A 130 -2.63 6.75 0.74
C ARG A 130 -3.65 5.82 1.41
N LEU A 131 -4.51 6.33 2.28
CA LEU A 131 -5.59 5.56 2.92
C LEU A 131 -6.57 5.03 1.87
N LEU A 132 -7.02 5.88 0.95
CA LEU A 132 -7.94 5.49 -0.14
C LEU A 132 -7.32 4.46 -1.10
N SER A 133 -6.00 4.43 -1.19
CA SER A 133 -5.26 3.45 -1.98
C SER A 133 -5.03 2.13 -1.24
N ASP A 134 -5.23 2.08 0.09
CA ASP A 134 -5.04 0.84 0.85
C ASP A 134 -6.09 -0.21 0.47
N ILE A 135 -5.64 -1.46 0.30
CA ILE A 135 -6.51 -2.55 -0.15
C ILE A 135 -7.64 -2.85 0.86
N GLY A 136 -7.44 -2.52 2.14
CA GLY A 136 -8.46 -2.69 3.17
C GLY A 136 -9.60 -1.69 3.07
N TYR A 137 -9.35 -0.52 2.46
CA TYR A 137 -10.36 0.54 2.30
C TYR A 137 -10.99 0.56 0.90
N ARG A 138 -10.33 -0.05 -0.09
CA ARG A 138 -10.81 -0.11 -1.48
C ARG A 138 -12.08 -0.93 -1.62
N LYS A 139 -13.14 -0.31 -2.16
CA LYS A 139 -14.44 -0.95 -2.43
C LYS A 139 -14.40 -1.96 -3.58
N ASP A 140 -13.43 -1.83 -4.48
CA ASP A 140 -13.24 -2.73 -5.62
C ASP A 140 -12.43 -3.98 -5.25
N ALA A 141 -11.78 -4.01 -4.07
CA ALA A 141 -11.06 -5.19 -3.61
C ALA A 141 -12.03 -6.36 -3.38
N ARG A 142 -11.75 -7.49 -4.01
CA ARG A 142 -12.51 -8.73 -3.87
C ARG A 142 -11.70 -9.77 -3.14
N ARG A 143 -12.33 -10.43 -2.18
CA ARG A 143 -11.76 -11.60 -1.53
C ARG A 143 -11.87 -12.78 -2.48
N VAL A 144 -10.73 -13.40 -2.78
CA VAL A 144 -10.67 -14.59 -3.64
C VAL A 144 -10.20 -15.75 -2.81
N GLY A 145 -11.00 -16.82 -2.84
CA GLY A 145 -10.69 -18.09 -2.18
C GLY A 145 -9.64 -18.85 -2.97
N VAL A 146 -9.02 -19.80 -2.28
CA VAL A 146 -8.05 -20.74 -2.84
C VAL A 146 -8.51 -22.14 -2.49
#